data_AF-A0A8K0RN72-F1
#
_entry.id   AF-A0A8K0RN72-F1
#
_cell.length_a   1.000
_cell.length_b   1.000
_cell.length_c   1.000
_cell.angle_alpha   90.00
_cell.angle_beta   90.00
_cell.angle_gamma   90.00
#
_symmetry.space_group_name_H-M   'P 1'
#
loop_
_entity.id
_entity.type
_entity.pdbx_description
1 polymer ?
#
loop_
_entity_poly.entity_id
_entity_poly.type
_entity_poly.pdbx_seq_one_letter_code
_entity_poly.pdbx_strand_id
1 'polypeptide(L)'
;MPSRTEYFGYGFTNLGPLTTTYEPPASCTTATTDRIYFANATSLELNYGAAKCDGPEPLGKCYPSGAAYDSLMKDYATYRDQGFWQYFSPGVACPKGWTTAGTLAHGDKTGSAEKTGVFTQPPFPFPTPVDYLMTPEEIWLNVLEPSETFAYCCPSGWVAGQWGGCFSSIEPLKSATYSELCNAYAPASARVEVHTVDGTSVATPLVSFQSVTDLTTRTMAISDLKDSQPTRYDDLAVVRQLPAVALVYKESDLQKVKDNGDDKSGESEESEDAKADDDNGASTLNGGSFVPLVAVLFSMLVGAGMLAPGI
;
A
#
# COMPACT_ATOMS: atom_id res chain seq x y z
N MET A 1 8.71 -16.03 6.62
CA MET A 1 8.79 -14.87 5.70
C MET A 1 8.43 -15.41 4.32
N PRO A 2 7.84 -14.61 3.42
CA PRO A 2 7.53 -15.07 2.08
C PRO A 2 8.77 -15.66 1.40
N SER A 3 8.67 -16.92 0.99
CA SER A 3 9.76 -17.66 0.35
C SER A 3 9.77 -17.50 -1.17
N ARG A 4 8.64 -17.11 -1.77
CA ARG A 4 8.55 -16.72 -3.17
C ARG A 4 9.10 -15.31 -3.37
N THR A 5 10.03 -15.15 -4.31
CA THR A 5 10.54 -13.85 -4.78
C THR A 5 9.83 -13.37 -6.05
N GLU A 6 8.97 -14.20 -6.63
CA GLU A 6 8.16 -13.89 -7.82
C GLU A 6 6.83 -14.65 -7.71
N TYR A 7 5.74 -14.02 -8.17
CA TYR A 7 4.48 -14.72 -8.45
C TYR A 7 3.65 -13.97 -9.50
N PHE A 8 3.18 -14.70 -10.53
CA PHE A 8 2.36 -14.20 -11.62
C PHE A 8 2.99 -13.01 -12.40
N GLY A 9 4.32 -12.97 -12.46
CA GLY A 9 5.13 -11.91 -13.06
C GLY A 9 5.50 -10.78 -12.10
N TYR A 10 4.87 -10.69 -10.91
CA TYR A 10 5.23 -9.68 -9.92
C TYR A 10 6.47 -10.09 -9.13
N GLY A 11 7.45 -9.19 -9.01
CA GLY A 11 8.63 -9.40 -8.15
C GLY A 11 8.36 -9.05 -6.68
N PHE A 12 8.90 -9.83 -5.73
CA PHE A 12 8.74 -9.64 -4.28
C PHE A 12 10.09 -9.44 -3.60
N THR A 13 10.29 -8.28 -2.96
CA THR A 13 11.57 -7.92 -2.32
C THR A 13 11.40 -7.56 -0.85
N ASN A 14 12.05 -8.34 0.04
CA ASN A 14 12.18 -7.98 1.45
C ASN A 14 13.23 -6.88 1.63
N LEU A 15 12.83 -5.71 2.14
CA LEU A 15 13.69 -4.56 2.45
C LEU A 15 14.35 -4.64 3.83
N GLY A 16 14.18 -5.77 4.54
CA GLY A 16 14.71 -6.05 5.87
C GLY A 16 13.64 -6.00 6.97
N PRO A 17 14.05 -6.14 8.24
CA PRO A 17 13.14 -6.02 9.37
C PRO A 17 12.69 -4.56 9.58
N LEU A 18 11.43 -4.38 9.96
CA LEU A 18 10.89 -3.10 10.45
C LEU A 18 10.14 -3.36 11.76
N THR A 19 10.91 -3.66 12.80
CA THR A 19 10.43 -4.04 14.14
C THR A 19 10.28 -2.86 15.10
N THR A 20 10.70 -1.67 14.69
CA THR A 20 10.59 -0.42 15.46
C THR A 20 10.03 0.70 14.58
N THR A 21 9.38 1.68 15.19
CA THR A 21 8.79 2.81 14.46
C THR A 21 9.86 3.64 13.77
N TYR A 22 9.85 3.63 12.45
CA TYR A 22 10.69 4.51 11.64
C TYR A 22 10.23 5.96 11.77
N GLU A 23 11.15 6.87 12.12
CA GLU A 23 10.92 8.31 12.12
C GLU A 23 11.64 8.96 10.93
N PRO A 24 10.90 9.46 9.91
CA PRO A 24 11.48 10.24 8.83
C PRO A 24 12.17 11.51 9.39
N PRO A 25 13.34 11.92 8.87
CA PRO A 25 13.97 13.18 9.27
C PRO A 25 13.09 14.39 8.95
N ALA A 26 13.21 15.46 9.73
CA ALA A 26 12.44 16.70 9.55
C ALA A 26 12.61 17.39 8.17
N SER A 27 13.60 17.00 7.37
CA SER A 27 13.73 17.43 5.98
C SER A 27 12.67 16.84 5.05
N CYS A 28 12.01 15.75 5.45
CA CYS A 28 10.94 15.08 4.72
C CYS A 28 9.65 15.89 4.78
N THR A 29 9.58 16.86 3.89
CA THR A 29 8.43 17.75 3.68
C THR A 29 7.73 17.38 2.38
N THR A 30 6.51 17.87 2.18
CA THR A 30 5.77 17.74 0.91
C THR A 30 6.65 18.16 -0.29
N ALA A 31 7.30 19.32 -0.21
CA ALA A 31 8.22 19.81 -1.25
C ALA A 31 9.37 18.84 -1.62
N THR A 32 9.68 17.85 -0.78
CA THR A 32 10.72 16.82 -1.01
C THR A 32 10.19 15.43 -1.34
N THR A 33 8.89 15.16 -1.15
CA THR A 33 8.28 13.83 -1.33
C THR A 33 7.06 13.82 -2.25
N ASP A 34 6.64 14.98 -2.78
CA ASP A 34 5.43 15.14 -3.57
C ASP A 34 5.57 14.48 -4.95
N ARG A 35 5.10 13.24 -5.03
CA ARG A 35 4.80 12.56 -6.30
C ARG A 35 3.37 12.95 -6.69
N ILE A 36 3.25 13.89 -7.63
CA ILE A 36 1.97 14.43 -8.07
C ILE A 36 1.38 13.60 -9.22
N TYR A 37 0.14 13.18 -9.04
CA TYR A 37 -0.67 12.45 -10.00
C TYR A 37 -2.03 13.12 -10.19
N PHE A 38 -2.75 12.70 -11.23
CA PHE A 38 -4.13 13.08 -11.47
C PHE A 38 -5.01 11.85 -11.26
N ALA A 39 -6.03 11.97 -10.41
CA ALA A 39 -6.90 10.85 -10.06
C ALA A 39 -8.38 11.24 -10.08
N ASN A 40 -9.29 10.26 -10.07
CA ASN A 40 -10.72 10.55 -9.87
C ASN A 40 -10.95 11.12 -8.47
N ALA A 41 -11.64 12.26 -8.36
CA ALA A 41 -11.85 12.96 -7.10
C ALA A 41 -12.68 12.17 -6.05
N THR A 42 -13.43 11.16 -6.49
CA THR A 42 -14.20 10.26 -5.60
C THR A 42 -13.51 8.91 -5.33
N SER A 43 -12.46 8.60 -6.09
CA SER A 43 -11.64 7.38 -6.02
C SER A 43 -10.19 7.74 -6.34
N LEU A 44 -9.46 8.26 -5.35
CA LEU A 44 -8.10 8.80 -5.53
C LEU A 44 -7.07 7.72 -5.97
N GLU A 45 -7.42 6.46 -5.75
CA GLU A 45 -6.71 5.28 -6.21
C GLU A 45 -6.80 5.07 -7.74
N LEU A 46 -7.81 5.62 -8.43
CA LEU A 46 -7.92 5.65 -9.90
C LEU A 46 -7.01 6.72 -10.49
N ASN A 47 -5.77 6.37 -10.82
CA ASN A 47 -4.78 7.30 -11.36
C ASN A 47 -4.79 7.33 -12.90
N TYR A 48 -4.74 8.53 -13.49
CA TYR A 48 -4.83 8.80 -14.94
C TYR A 48 -3.52 9.28 -15.56
N GLY A 49 -2.50 9.54 -14.74
CA GLY A 49 -1.17 9.97 -15.16
C GLY A 49 -0.43 10.74 -14.06
N ALA A 50 0.88 10.89 -14.23
CA ALA A 50 1.73 11.72 -13.39
C ALA A 50 1.83 13.16 -13.93
N ALA A 51 2.27 14.11 -13.10
CA ALA A 51 2.54 15.48 -13.55
C ALA A 51 3.76 15.61 -14.49
N LYS A 52 4.64 14.60 -14.55
CA LYS A 52 5.87 14.59 -15.38
C LYS A 52 6.14 13.19 -15.94
N CYS A 53 6.93 13.11 -17.01
CA CYS A 53 7.40 11.84 -17.59
C CYS A 53 8.70 11.30 -16.99
N ASP A 54 9.38 12.08 -16.13
CA ASP A 54 10.75 11.81 -15.65
C ASP A 54 10.85 10.64 -14.64
N GLY A 55 9.74 9.93 -14.42
CA GLY A 55 9.57 8.94 -13.36
C GLY A 55 9.20 9.58 -12.01
N PRO A 56 8.95 8.75 -11.00
CA PRO A 56 8.64 9.23 -9.66
C PRO A 56 9.93 9.63 -8.91
N GLU A 57 9.93 10.82 -8.33
CA GLU A 57 11.05 11.35 -7.54
C GLU A 57 11.47 10.38 -6.42
N PRO A 58 12.78 10.22 -6.13
CA PRO A 58 13.29 9.32 -5.11
C PRO A 58 12.87 9.74 -3.70
N LEU A 59 12.54 8.78 -2.83
CA LEU A 59 12.13 9.07 -1.44
C LEU A 59 13.32 9.16 -0.47
N GLY A 60 14.45 8.54 -0.80
CA GLY A 60 15.70 8.62 -0.05
C GLY A 60 15.55 8.28 1.43
N LYS A 61 15.61 9.30 2.30
CA LYS A 61 15.45 9.16 3.76
C LYS A 61 14.02 9.41 4.24
N CYS A 62 13.04 9.47 3.36
CA CYS A 62 11.63 9.71 3.69
C CYS A 62 10.78 8.43 3.61
N TYR A 63 11.41 7.30 3.28
CA TYR A 63 10.83 5.96 3.32
C TYR A 63 11.79 5.03 4.08
N PRO A 64 11.30 4.07 4.91
CA PRO A 64 12.17 3.08 5.54
C PRO A 64 12.96 2.31 4.47
N SER A 65 14.26 2.07 4.68
CA SER A 65 15.15 1.50 3.65
C SER A 65 15.07 2.20 2.27
N GLY A 66 14.74 3.50 2.22
CA GLY A 66 14.33 4.18 0.98
C GLY A 66 15.35 4.15 -0.16
N ALA A 67 16.65 4.09 0.11
CA ALA A 67 17.66 3.90 -0.95
C ALA A 67 17.53 2.55 -1.70
N ALA A 68 17.07 1.49 -1.03
CA ALA A 68 16.79 0.20 -1.67
C ALA A 68 15.48 0.27 -2.47
N TYR A 69 14.44 0.92 -1.91
CA TYR A 69 13.18 1.17 -2.62
C TYR A 69 13.38 2.03 -3.89
N ASP A 70 14.19 3.09 -3.82
CA ASP A 70 14.51 3.94 -4.97
C ASP A 70 15.28 3.17 -6.05
N SER A 71 16.12 2.20 -5.67
CA SER A 71 16.76 1.29 -6.63
C SER A 71 15.71 0.43 -7.34
N LEU A 72 14.79 -0.21 -6.60
CA LEU A 72 13.70 -1.01 -7.20
C LEU A 72 12.81 -0.16 -8.11
N MET A 73 12.45 1.07 -7.70
CA MET A 73 11.68 1.99 -8.54
C MET A 73 12.42 2.40 -9.81
N LYS A 74 13.75 2.57 -9.76
CA LYS A 74 14.58 2.87 -10.93
C LYS A 74 14.69 1.67 -11.87
N ASP A 75 14.85 0.47 -11.32
CA ASP A 75 14.89 -0.76 -12.09
C ASP A 75 13.53 -0.97 -12.78
N TYR A 76 12.41 -0.83 -12.07
CA TYR A 76 11.06 -0.86 -12.65
C TYR A 76 10.76 0.29 -13.64
N ALA A 77 11.42 1.44 -13.51
CA ALA A 77 11.37 2.53 -14.49
C ALA A 77 12.15 2.23 -15.78
N THR A 78 13.14 1.35 -15.70
CA THR A 78 13.96 0.88 -16.83
C THR A 78 13.33 -0.34 -17.50
N TYR A 79 12.76 -1.24 -16.70
CA TYR A 79 12.15 -2.50 -17.07
C TYR A 79 10.70 -2.50 -16.60
N ARG A 80 9.73 -2.26 -17.50
CA ARG A 80 8.32 -2.50 -17.14
C ARG A 80 8.03 -3.98 -17.30
N ASP A 81 7.97 -4.67 -16.19
CA ASP A 81 7.28 -5.94 -16.04
C ASP A 81 5.87 -5.71 -15.48
N GLN A 82 5.26 -6.77 -14.97
CA GLN A 82 3.99 -6.77 -14.26
C GLN A 82 3.92 -5.77 -13.09
N GLY A 83 5.05 -5.44 -12.47
CA GLY A 83 5.14 -4.66 -11.25
C GLY A 83 5.98 -5.37 -10.17
N PHE A 84 6.30 -4.64 -9.11
CA PHE A 84 7.01 -5.19 -7.96
C PHE A 84 6.35 -4.80 -6.64
N TRP A 85 6.63 -5.60 -5.63
CA TRP A 85 6.15 -5.46 -4.27
C TRP A 85 7.33 -5.48 -3.30
N GLN A 86 7.66 -4.31 -2.75
CA GLN A 86 8.54 -4.21 -1.60
C GLN A 86 7.77 -4.49 -0.31
N TYR A 87 8.40 -5.19 0.64
CA TYR A 87 7.84 -5.40 1.98
C TYR A 87 8.95 -5.47 3.04
N PHE A 88 8.58 -5.33 4.31
CA PHE A 88 9.48 -5.53 5.46
C PHE A 88 9.09 -6.81 6.20
N SER A 89 10.04 -7.72 6.44
CA SER A 89 9.78 -8.93 7.23
C SER A 89 10.98 -9.33 8.11
N PRO A 90 10.78 -9.52 9.43
CA PRO A 90 9.56 -9.21 10.18
C PRO A 90 9.29 -7.70 10.22
N GLY A 91 8.10 -7.28 9.80
CA GLY A 91 7.64 -5.89 9.83
C GLY A 91 6.42 -5.77 10.74
N VAL A 92 6.52 -5.03 11.84
CA VAL A 92 5.45 -4.97 12.88
C VAL A 92 5.14 -3.55 13.36
N ALA A 93 5.85 -2.54 12.86
CA ALA A 93 5.66 -1.14 13.23
C ALA A 93 5.42 -0.28 11.99
N CYS A 94 4.32 0.49 11.99
CA CYS A 94 4.16 1.56 11.03
C CYS A 94 5.17 2.69 11.30
N PRO A 95 5.58 3.47 10.29
CA PRO A 95 6.33 4.71 10.50
C PRO A 95 5.57 5.71 11.38
N LYS A 96 6.30 6.66 11.97
CA LYS A 96 5.72 7.73 12.79
C LYS A 96 4.78 8.60 11.94
N GLY A 97 3.55 8.81 12.44
CA GLY A 97 2.49 9.52 11.70
C GLY A 97 1.82 8.69 10.59
N TRP A 98 2.06 7.38 10.57
CA TRP A 98 1.40 6.43 9.67
C TRP A 98 0.58 5.43 10.49
N THR A 99 -0.52 4.96 9.91
CA THR A 99 -1.48 4.04 10.50
C THR A 99 -1.73 2.85 9.58
N THR A 100 -2.04 1.69 10.15
CA THR A 100 -2.45 0.51 9.38
C THR A 100 -3.74 0.80 8.63
N ALA A 101 -3.70 0.76 7.30
CA ALA A 101 -4.84 1.02 6.43
C ALA A 101 -5.61 -0.25 6.03
N GLY A 102 -5.04 -1.43 6.31
CA GLY A 102 -5.68 -2.72 6.17
C GLY A 102 -4.68 -3.86 6.39
N THR A 103 -5.21 -5.05 6.66
CA THR A 103 -4.48 -6.30 6.80
C THR A 103 -5.08 -7.40 5.94
N LEU A 104 -4.25 -8.35 5.55
CA LEU A 104 -4.61 -9.60 4.90
C LEU A 104 -3.83 -10.72 5.61
N ALA A 105 -4.52 -11.44 6.49
CA ALA A 105 -3.95 -12.55 7.24
C ALA A 105 -4.18 -13.85 6.47
N HIS A 106 -3.09 -14.54 6.11
CA HIS A 106 -3.18 -15.90 5.59
C HIS A 106 -3.39 -16.84 6.78
N GLY A 107 -4.63 -17.35 6.93
CA GLY A 107 -4.99 -18.25 8.03
C GLY A 107 -4.23 -19.59 8.02
N ASP A 108 -4.51 -20.42 9.01
CA ASP A 108 -3.84 -21.72 9.18
C ASP A 108 -4.36 -22.82 8.24
N LYS A 109 -5.47 -22.56 7.53
CA LYS A 109 -6.16 -23.50 6.63
C LYS A 109 -6.59 -22.82 5.33
N THR A 110 -6.72 -23.60 4.26
CA THR A 110 -7.27 -23.13 2.97
C THR A 110 -8.61 -22.44 3.15
N GLY A 111 -8.76 -21.22 2.63
CA GLY A 111 -9.99 -20.43 2.73
C GLY A 111 -10.23 -19.73 4.07
N SER A 112 -9.29 -19.80 5.03
CA SER A 112 -9.37 -19.08 6.32
C SER A 112 -8.67 -17.71 6.31
N ALA A 113 -8.58 -17.07 5.14
CA ALA A 113 -7.99 -15.74 5.02
C ALA A 113 -8.89 -14.68 5.67
N GLU A 114 -8.33 -13.84 6.53
CA GLU A 114 -9.02 -12.70 7.14
C GLU A 114 -8.51 -11.39 6.54
N LYS A 115 -9.41 -10.43 6.30
CA LYS A 115 -9.04 -9.16 5.65
C LYS A 115 -9.75 -7.96 6.26
N THR A 116 -9.05 -6.83 6.34
CA THR A 116 -9.52 -5.59 6.96
C THR A 116 -9.18 -4.35 6.12
N GLY A 117 -9.91 -3.26 6.34
CA GLY A 117 -9.61 -1.96 5.75
C GLY A 117 -9.63 -1.99 4.22
N VAL A 118 -8.57 -1.51 3.58
CA VAL A 118 -8.42 -1.46 2.12
C VAL A 118 -8.66 -2.81 1.42
N PHE A 119 -8.35 -3.94 2.07
CA PHE A 119 -8.57 -5.28 1.51
C PHE A 119 -10.03 -5.78 1.62
N THR A 120 -10.92 -5.06 2.31
CA THR A 120 -12.37 -5.36 2.27
C THR A 120 -13.11 -4.65 1.13
N GLN A 121 -12.45 -3.72 0.44
CA GLN A 121 -13.04 -3.05 -0.72
C GLN A 121 -13.17 -4.04 -1.89
N PRO A 122 -14.20 -3.92 -2.74
CA PRO A 122 -14.30 -4.73 -3.94
C PRO A 122 -13.10 -4.44 -4.87
N PRO A 123 -12.62 -5.43 -5.65
CA PRO A 123 -11.65 -5.17 -6.71
C PRO A 123 -12.23 -4.14 -7.69
N PHE A 124 -11.33 -3.37 -8.32
CA PHE A 124 -11.68 -2.16 -9.06
C PHE A 124 -12.84 -2.32 -10.06
N PRO A 125 -13.91 -1.50 -9.97
CA PRO A 125 -15.02 -1.51 -10.93
C PRO A 125 -14.67 -0.72 -12.20
N PHE A 126 -13.71 -1.22 -12.99
CA PHE A 126 -13.54 -0.76 -14.37
C PHE A 126 -14.52 -1.50 -15.29
N PRO A 127 -15.39 -0.81 -16.05
CA PRO A 127 -16.30 -1.44 -17.02
C PRO A 127 -15.59 -1.80 -18.35
N THR A 128 -14.35 -2.31 -18.26
CA THR A 128 -13.46 -2.64 -19.39
C THR A 128 -12.59 -3.85 -19.01
N PRO A 129 -11.93 -4.57 -19.93
CA PRO A 129 -11.44 -5.95 -19.68
C PRO A 129 -10.18 -6.01 -18.78
N VAL A 130 -10.37 -5.78 -17.49
CA VAL A 130 -9.42 -6.02 -16.40
C VAL A 130 -9.89 -7.09 -15.41
N ASP A 131 -11.04 -7.73 -15.69
CA ASP A 131 -11.48 -9.01 -15.07
C ASP A 131 -10.48 -10.17 -15.30
N TYR A 132 -9.36 -9.90 -15.97
CA TYR A 132 -8.26 -10.81 -16.27
C TYR A 132 -7.03 -10.56 -15.39
N LEU A 133 -7.00 -9.51 -14.56
CA LEU A 133 -5.87 -9.30 -13.65
C LEU A 133 -6.10 -10.08 -12.34
N MET A 134 -5.10 -10.86 -11.94
CA MET A 134 -5.09 -11.45 -10.60
C MET A 134 -5.10 -10.33 -9.55
N THR A 135 -5.97 -10.43 -8.55
CA THR A 135 -6.15 -9.39 -7.54
C THR A 135 -4.98 -9.37 -6.54
N PRO A 136 -4.73 -8.23 -5.86
CA PRO A 136 -3.71 -8.17 -4.80
C PRO A 136 -3.94 -9.19 -3.68
N GLU A 137 -5.20 -9.53 -3.39
CA GLU A 137 -5.57 -10.56 -2.42
C GLU A 137 -5.10 -11.96 -2.85
N GLU A 138 -5.42 -12.37 -4.08
CA GLU A 138 -4.97 -13.65 -4.63
C GLU A 138 -3.44 -13.73 -4.74
N ILE A 139 -2.81 -12.64 -5.18
CA ILE A 139 -1.35 -12.52 -5.28
C ILE A 139 -0.70 -12.75 -3.91
N TRP A 140 -1.09 -11.98 -2.89
CA TRP A 140 -0.47 -12.07 -1.57
C TRP A 140 -0.77 -13.39 -0.85
N LEU A 141 -1.98 -13.95 -0.98
CA LEU A 141 -2.30 -15.26 -0.38
C LEU A 141 -1.49 -16.43 -0.95
N ASN A 142 -0.97 -16.32 -2.18
CA ASN A 142 -0.06 -17.32 -2.77
C ASN A 142 1.43 -17.09 -2.43
N VAL A 143 1.76 -15.93 -1.87
CA VAL A 143 3.13 -15.51 -1.52
C VAL A 143 3.39 -15.63 -0.01
N LEU A 144 2.39 -15.35 0.82
CA LEU A 144 2.43 -15.49 2.28
C LEU A 144 2.49 -16.96 2.72
N GLU A 145 3.36 -17.28 3.67
CA GLU A 145 3.29 -18.57 4.36
C GLU A 145 2.01 -18.65 5.22
N PRO A 146 1.50 -19.86 5.54
CA PRO A 146 0.41 -19.99 6.52
C PRO A 146 0.75 -19.29 7.85
N SER A 147 -0.24 -18.60 8.41
CA SER A 147 -0.13 -17.77 9.61
C SER A 147 0.74 -16.51 9.46
N GLU A 148 1.09 -16.08 8.25
CA GLU A 148 1.63 -14.74 7.99
C GLU A 148 0.51 -13.72 7.75
N THR A 149 0.70 -12.52 8.28
CA THR A 149 -0.15 -11.37 8.00
C THR A 149 0.61 -10.35 7.18
N PHE A 150 -0.01 -9.95 6.06
CA PHE A 150 0.38 -8.77 5.30
C PHE A 150 -0.39 -7.56 5.79
N ALA A 151 0.26 -6.40 5.87
CA ALA A 151 -0.39 -5.15 6.25
C ALA A 151 0.18 -3.95 5.46
N TYR A 152 -0.68 -2.99 5.14
CA TYR A 152 -0.23 -1.68 4.66
C TYR A 152 -0.29 -0.65 5.77
N CYS A 153 0.78 0.11 5.93
CA CYS A 153 0.76 1.40 6.59
C CYS A 153 0.68 2.53 5.54
N CYS A 154 -0.18 3.51 5.78
CA CYS A 154 -0.24 4.78 5.05
C CYS A 154 -0.17 5.96 6.02
N PRO A 155 0.23 7.17 5.59
CA PRO A 155 0.15 8.36 6.43
C PRO A 155 -1.27 8.54 6.98
N SER A 156 -1.41 8.95 8.24
CA SER A 156 -2.73 9.03 8.86
C SER A 156 -3.64 10.04 8.15
N GLY A 157 -4.89 9.63 7.91
CA GLY A 157 -5.89 10.41 7.16
C GLY A 157 -5.78 10.31 5.63
N TRP A 158 -4.86 9.52 5.07
CA TRP A 158 -4.77 9.27 3.63
C TRP A 158 -5.60 8.06 3.19
N VAL A 159 -6.04 8.06 1.93
CA VAL A 159 -6.74 6.94 1.30
C VAL A 159 -5.70 5.89 0.88
N ALA A 160 -5.86 4.64 1.30
CA ALA A 160 -5.03 3.54 0.79
C ALA A 160 -5.69 2.87 -0.42
N GLY A 161 -4.91 2.47 -1.40
CA GLY A 161 -5.33 1.63 -2.51
C GLY A 161 -4.71 0.22 -2.41
N GLN A 162 -5.46 -0.79 -2.85
CA GLN A 162 -5.06 -2.21 -2.76
C GLN A 162 -3.71 -2.53 -3.44
N TRP A 163 -3.37 -1.73 -4.46
CA TRP A 163 -2.12 -1.81 -5.24
C TRP A 163 -0.90 -1.14 -4.57
N GLY A 164 -0.91 -0.97 -3.25
CA GLY A 164 0.26 -0.50 -2.48
C GLY A 164 0.53 1.00 -2.56
N GLY A 165 -0.48 1.81 -2.90
CA GLY A 165 -0.41 3.28 -2.90
C GLY A 165 -1.19 3.91 -1.76
N CYS A 166 -0.71 5.06 -1.28
CA CYS A 166 -1.39 5.94 -0.34
C CYS A 166 -1.62 7.29 -1.03
N PHE A 167 -2.84 7.82 -0.96
CA PHE A 167 -3.29 8.97 -1.74
C PHE A 167 -3.91 10.06 -0.86
N SER A 168 -3.66 11.32 -1.21
CA SER A 168 -4.29 12.48 -0.58
C SER A 168 -4.63 13.52 -1.65
N SER A 169 -5.87 14.01 -1.64
CA SER A 169 -6.32 15.06 -2.56
C SER A 169 -5.72 16.41 -2.16
N ILE A 170 -5.18 17.14 -3.14
CA ILE A 170 -4.64 18.48 -2.94
C ILE A 170 -5.71 19.51 -3.33
N GLU A 171 -6.21 19.42 -4.57
CA GLU A 171 -7.23 20.32 -5.11
C GLU A 171 -7.95 19.69 -6.32
N PRO A 172 -9.16 20.14 -6.69
CA PRO A 172 -9.79 19.78 -7.96
C PRO A 172 -8.93 20.21 -9.15
N LEU A 173 -8.80 19.37 -10.18
CA LEU A 173 -7.93 19.65 -11.33
C LEU A 173 -8.33 20.95 -12.06
N LYS A 174 -9.61 21.30 -12.02
CA LYS A 174 -10.16 22.58 -12.52
C LYS A 174 -9.57 23.84 -11.89
N SER A 175 -9.10 23.75 -10.65
CA SER A 175 -8.53 24.86 -9.89
C SER A 175 -7.02 24.97 -10.03
N ALA A 176 -6.37 23.85 -10.38
CA ALA A 176 -4.93 23.73 -10.46
C ALA A 176 -4.35 24.36 -11.73
N THR A 177 -3.03 24.62 -11.70
CA THR A 177 -2.30 25.23 -12.83
C THR A 177 -1.74 24.21 -13.84
N TYR A 178 -2.08 22.92 -13.72
CA TYR A 178 -1.57 21.88 -14.62
C TYR A 178 -2.29 21.93 -15.98
N SER A 179 -1.51 22.04 -17.06
CA SER A 179 -2.01 21.98 -18.45
C SER A 179 -1.76 20.65 -19.14
N GLU A 180 -0.93 19.78 -18.56
CA GLU A 180 -0.46 18.53 -19.14
C GLU A 180 -0.38 17.42 -18.09
N LEU A 181 -0.47 16.18 -18.55
CA LEU A 181 -0.18 14.97 -17.78
C LEU A 181 0.74 14.04 -18.59
N CYS A 182 1.41 13.12 -17.91
CA CYS A 182 2.18 12.07 -18.55
C CYS A 182 1.68 10.67 -18.20
N ASN A 183 1.65 9.81 -19.22
CA ASN A 183 1.52 8.36 -19.07
C ASN A 183 2.72 7.65 -19.69
N ALA A 184 3.09 6.50 -19.12
CA ALA A 184 4.09 5.59 -19.67
C ALA A 184 3.41 4.27 -20.03
N TYR A 185 3.58 3.83 -21.28
CA TYR A 185 2.94 2.63 -21.81
C TYR A 185 4.01 1.60 -22.21
N ALA A 186 3.80 0.35 -21.78
CA ALA A 186 4.42 -0.80 -22.43
C ALA A 186 3.74 -1.05 -23.80
N PRO A 187 4.46 -1.59 -24.81
CA PRO A 187 3.85 -1.98 -26.07
C PRO A 187 2.80 -3.07 -25.86
N ALA A 188 1.79 -3.14 -26.75
CA ALA A 188 0.72 -4.14 -26.66
C ALA A 188 1.25 -5.59 -26.70
N SER A 189 2.40 -5.83 -27.34
CA SER A 189 3.14 -7.10 -27.37
C SER A 189 3.75 -7.50 -26.02
N ALA A 190 3.79 -6.62 -25.02
CA ALA A 190 4.19 -6.98 -23.66
C ALA A 190 3.10 -7.77 -22.91
N ARG A 191 1.84 -7.68 -23.34
CA ARG A 191 0.71 -8.38 -22.74
C ARG A 191 0.74 -9.87 -23.10
N VAL A 192 0.62 -10.73 -22.10
CA VAL A 192 0.57 -12.19 -22.22
C VAL A 192 -0.74 -12.71 -21.61
N GLU A 193 -1.46 -13.55 -22.33
CA GLU A 193 -2.60 -14.30 -21.78
C GLU A 193 -2.11 -15.58 -21.09
N VAL A 194 -2.57 -15.79 -19.86
CA VAL A 194 -2.17 -16.88 -18.97
C VAL A 194 -3.37 -17.79 -18.72
N HIS A 195 -3.33 -19.00 -19.29
CA HIS A 195 -4.39 -20.00 -19.16
C HIS A 195 -4.16 -20.99 -18.00
N THR A 196 -3.01 -20.91 -17.31
CA THR A 196 -2.63 -21.85 -16.26
C THR A 196 -1.75 -21.16 -15.21
N VAL A 197 -2.08 -21.32 -13.93
CA VAL A 197 -1.34 -20.79 -12.78
C VAL A 197 -1.00 -21.95 -11.84
N ASP A 198 0.27 -22.10 -11.46
CA ASP A 198 0.79 -23.21 -10.63
C ASP A 198 0.28 -24.61 -11.08
N GLY A 199 0.19 -24.82 -12.40
CA GLY A 199 -0.29 -26.07 -13.01
C GLY A 199 -1.81 -26.24 -13.06
N THR A 200 -2.59 -25.30 -12.53
CA THR A 200 -4.06 -25.30 -12.54
C THR A 200 -4.60 -24.40 -13.65
N SER A 201 -5.49 -24.93 -14.50
CA SER A 201 -6.12 -24.14 -15.56
C SER A 201 -7.11 -23.12 -15.01
N VAL A 202 -7.04 -21.88 -15.50
CA VAL A 202 -8.03 -20.84 -15.18
C VAL A 202 -9.15 -20.83 -16.23
N ALA A 203 -10.40 -20.71 -15.78
CA ALA A 203 -11.59 -20.77 -16.65
C ALA A 203 -11.71 -19.56 -17.60
N THR A 204 -11.14 -18.43 -17.20
CA THR A 204 -11.00 -17.22 -18.00
C THR A 204 -9.50 -16.88 -18.03
N PRO A 205 -8.90 -16.58 -19.20
CA PRO A 205 -7.47 -16.27 -19.27
C PRO A 205 -7.16 -15.06 -18.41
N LEU A 206 -6.12 -15.17 -17.58
CA LEU A 206 -5.59 -14.02 -16.87
C LEU A 206 -4.61 -13.25 -17.78
N VAL A 207 -4.28 -12.02 -17.43
CA VAL A 207 -3.33 -11.17 -18.14
C VAL A 207 -2.12 -10.90 -17.27
N SER A 208 -0.94 -11.23 -17.80
CA SER A 208 0.36 -10.83 -17.25
C SER A 208 1.13 -9.97 -18.26
N PHE A 209 2.20 -9.32 -17.82
CA PHE A 209 3.07 -8.47 -18.63
C PHE A 209 4.51 -8.96 -18.53
N GLN A 210 5.11 -9.33 -19.68
CA GLN A 210 6.52 -9.65 -19.75
C GLN A 210 7.37 -8.38 -19.59
N SER A 211 8.58 -8.53 -19.05
CA SER A 211 9.52 -7.42 -18.87
C SER A 211 9.93 -6.82 -20.22
N VAL A 212 9.79 -5.50 -20.37
CA VAL A 212 10.13 -4.72 -21.57
C VAL A 212 10.90 -3.44 -21.23
N THR A 213 11.70 -2.96 -22.19
CA THR A 213 12.54 -1.74 -22.05
C THR A 213 12.14 -0.63 -23.04
N ASP A 214 11.32 -0.93 -24.04
CA ASP A 214 10.87 -0.02 -25.10
C ASP A 214 9.61 0.76 -24.68
N LEU A 215 9.74 1.50 -23.58
CA LEU A 215 8.62 2.26 -22.99
C LEU A 215 8.29 3.49 -23.84
N THR A 216 7.00 3.67 -24.15
CA THR A 216 6.52 4.90 -24.79
C THR A 216 5.94 5.82 -23.72
N THR A 217 6.64 6.90 -23.39
CA THR A 217 6.07 8.02 -22.63
C THR A 217 5.27 8.94 -23.54
N ARG A 218 4.06 9.32 -23.13
CA ARG A 218 3.23 10.29 -23.82
C ARG A 218 2.77 11.37 -22.85
N THR A 219 3.21 12.60 -23.11
CA THR A 219 2.56 13.80 -22.57
C THR A 219 1.26 14.04 -23.31
N MET A 220 0.19 14.34 -22.58
CA MET A 220 -1.13 14.68 -23.11
C MET A 220 -1.56 16.01 -22.53
N ALA A 221 -2.16 16.86 -23.36
CA ALA A 221 -2.76 18.09 -22.85
C ALA A 221 -4.01 17.71 -22.02
N ILE A 222 -4.15 18.30 -20.85
CA ILE A 222 -5.29 18.08 -19.96
C ILE A 222 -6.61 18.53 -20.61
N SER A 223 -6.55 19.43 -21.60
CA SER A 223 -7.67 19.76 -22.49
C SER A 223 -8.27 18.53 -23.18
N ASP A 224 -7.44 17.56 -23.56
CA ASP A 224 -7.83 16.41 -24.37
C ASP A 224 -8.66 15.40 -23.53
N LEU A 225 -8.59 15.50 -22.20
CA LEU A 225 -9.42 14.72 -21.28
C LEU A 225 -10.85 15.25 -21.15
N LYS A 226 -11.16 16.47 -21.62
CA LYS A 226 -12.49 17.07 -21.44
C LYS A 226 -13.58 16.29 -22.16
N ASP A 227 -13.23 15.71 -23.31
CA ASP A 227 -14.14 14.97 -24.17
C ASP A 227 -13.92 13.43 -24.10
N SER A 228 -12.94 12.95 -23.33
CA SER A 228 -12.66 11.52 -23.20
C SER A 228 -13.61 10.82 -22.21
N GLN A 229 -14.38 9.86 -22.69
CA GLN A 229 -15.10 8.91 -21.83
C GLN A 229 -14.15 7.76 -21.41
N PRO A 230 -14.32 7.14 -20.22
CA PRO A 230 -15.46 7.29 -19.29
C PRO A 230 -15.28 8.35 -18.19
N THR A 231 -14.16 9.07 -18.14
CA THR A 231 -13.85 9.98 -17.01
C THR A 231 -13.77 11.41 -17.47
N ARG A 232 -14.71 12.23 -17.01
CA ARG A 232 -14.74 13.65 -17.34
C ARG A 232 -13.59 14.36 -16.62
N TYR A 233 -12.95 15.28 -17.32
CA TYR A 233 -12.03 16.26 -16.72
C TYR A 233 -12.58 16.91 -15.43
N ASP A 234 -13.89 17.12 -15.39
CA ASP A 234 -14.63 17.69 -14.25
C ASP A 234 -14.51 16.89 -12.95
N ASP A 235 -14.27 15.58 -13.06
CA ASP A 235 -14.29 14.62 -11.96
C ASP A 235 -12.86 14.28 -11.48
N LEU A 236 -11.85 15.02 -11.95
CA LEU A 236 -10.44 14.80 -11.62
C LEU A 236 -9.92 15.74 -10.51
N ALA A 237 -9.03 15.23 -9.69
CA ALA A 237 -8.28 15.94 -8.67
C ALA A 237 -6.76 15.81 -8.90
N VAL A 238 -6.01 16.83 -8.48
CA VAL A 238 -4.58 16.71 -8.26
C VAL A 238 -4.38 15.97 -6.94
N VAL A 239 -3.66 14.85 -6.97
CA VAL A 239 -3.38 14.04 -5.79
C VAL A 239 -1.89 13.90 -5.53
N ARG A 240 -1.56 13.78 -4.24
CA ARG A 240 -0.26 13.34 -3.76
C ARG A 240 -0.31 11.82 -3.60
N GLN A 241 0.69 11.12 -4.13
CA GLN A 241 0.88 9.69 -3.93
C GLN A 241 2.16 9.41 -3.13
N LEU A 242 2.08 8.49 -2.17
CA LEU A 242 3.24 7.81 -1.58
C LEU A 242 3.06 6.29 -1.71
N PRO A 243 4.14 5.49 -1.78
CA PRO A 243 4.02 4.05 -1.61
C PRO A 243 3.61 3.72 -0.18
N ALA A 244 2.79 2.70 -0.01
CA ALA A 244 2.55 2.11 1.30
C ALA A 244 3.84 1.52 1.87
N VAL A 245 3.96 1.51 3.20
CA VAL A 245 4.93 0.65 3.88
C VAL A 245 4.24 -0.70 4.08
N ALA A 246 4.65 -1.68 3.28
CA ALA A 246 4.12 -3.02 3.31
C ALA A 246 4.87 -3.86 4.35
N LEU A 247 4.14 -4.49 5.26
CA LEU A 247 4.67 -5.26 6.39
C LEU A 247 4.25 -6.72 6.26
N VAL A 248 5.16 -7.65 6.55
CA VAL A 248 4.84 -9.08 6.71
C VAL A 248 5.38 -9.61 8.03
N TYR A 249 4.50 -10.19 8.85
CA TYR A 249 4.82 -10.69 10.19
C TYR A 249 3.99 -11.92 10.56
N LYS A 250 4.44 -12.65 11.59
CA LYS A 250 3.65 -13.65 12.31
C LYS A 250 3.26 -13.09 13.69
N GLU A 251 2.23 -13.64 14.32
CA GLU A 251 1.80 -13.22 15.68
C GLU A 251 2.95 -13.27 16.71
N SER A 252 3.84 -14.25 16.58
CA SER A 252 5.03 -14.38 17.44
C SER A 252 6.07 -13.26 17.24
N ASP A 253 6.02 -12.51 16.14
CA ASP A 253 6.87 -11.32 15.95
C ASP A 253 6.31 -10.09 16.68
N LEU A 254 4.99 -9.99 16.84
CA LEU A 254 4.34 -8.98 17.69
C LEU A 254 4.68 -9.21 19.17
N GLN A 255 4.70 -10.47 19.61
CA GLN A 255 5.05 -10.85 20.98
C GLN A 255 6.48 -10.45 21.34
N LYS A 256 7.47 -10.79 20.49
CA LYS A 256 8.88 -10.41 20.67
C LYS A 256 9.09 -8.90 20.84
N VAL A 257 8.28 -8.05 20.22
CA VAL A 257 8.41 -6.58 20.36
C VAL A 257 7.80 -6.08 21.67
N LYS A 258 6.74 -6.72 22.18
CA LYS A 258 6.20 -6.45 23.52
C LYS A 258 7.19 -6.87 24.61
N ASP A 259 7.73 -8.09 24.52
CA ASP A 259 8.68 -8.63 25.50
C ASP A 259 9.98 -7.79 25.61
N ASN A 260 10.40 -7.15 24.53
CA ASN A 260 11.56 -6.24 24.51
C ASN A 260 11.22 -4.78 24.94
N GLY A 261 9.95 -4.46 25.18
CA GLY A 261 9.46 -3.12 25.52
C GLY A 261 9.39 -2.83 27.03
N ASP A 262 9.18 -3.85 27.85
CA ASP A 262 8.88 -3.69 29.29
C ASP A 262 10.10 -3.37 30.18
N ASP A 263 11.33 -3.40 29.64
CA ASP A 263 12.56 -3.28 30.43
C ASP A 263 12.92 -1.84 30.88
N LYS A 264 12.08 -0.83 30.60
CA LYS A 264 12.29 0.58 31.04
C LYS A 264 11.02 1.40 31.35
N SER A 265 10.35 1.10 32.46
CA SER A 265 9.70 2.16 33.26
C SER A 265 9.72 1.80 34.75
N GLY A 266 10.64 2.42 35.51
CA GLY A 266 10.58 2.42 36.97
C GLY A 266 9.52 3.40 37.48
N GLU A 267 8.98 3.10 38.66
CA GLU A 267 7.86 3.80 39.31
C GLU A 267 8.15 5.30 39.59
N SER A 268 7.13 6.15 39.41
CA SER A 268 6.77 7.21 40.36
C SER A 268 5.31 7.66 40.11
N GLU A 269 4.62 8.11 41.16
CA GLU A 269 3.16 8.27 41.22
C GLU A 269 2.68 9.75 41.12
N GLU A 270 1.35 9.93 40.92
CA GLU A 270 0.51 11.12 41.24
C GLU A 270 0.83 12.50 40.59
N SER A 271 -0.03 13.09 39.73
CA SER A 271 -1.22 13.97 39.98
C SER A 271 -0.90 15.48 39.75
N GLU A 272 -1.80 16.46 39.52
CA GLU A 272 -3.27 16.58 39.39
C GLU A 272 -3.68 17.35 38.08
N ASP A 273 -4.93 17.84 38.02
CA ASP A 273 -5.66 18.59 36.97
C ASP A 273 -5.13 19.94 36.43
N ALA A 274 -5.48 20.27 35.16
CA ALA A 274 -6.13 21.54 34.77
C ALA A 274 -6.74 21.49 33.34
N LYS A 275 -7.72 22.35 33.02
CA LYS A 275 -8.59 22.28 31.82
C LYS A 275 -8.33 23.35 30.74
N ALA A 276 -8.75 22.99 29.52
CA ALA A 276 -9.56 23.79 28.57
C ALA A 276 -8.93 24.75 27.52
N ASP A 277 -9.35 24.47 26.28
CA ASP A 277 -9.81 25.34 25.18
C ASP A 277 -8.87 25.93 24.10
N ASP A 278 -9.26 25.57 22.87
CA ASP A 278 -9.35 26.36 21.63
C ASP A 278 -8.13 26.70 20.73
N ASP A 279 -8.06 25.90 19.66
CA ASP A 279 -8.26 26.31 18.25
C ASP A 279 -7.07 26.68 17.33
N ASN A 280 -7.07 25.97 16.18
CA ASN A 280 -6.49 26.29 14.87
C ASN A 280 -5.00 26.64 14.68
N GLY A 281 -4.33 25.84 13.83
CA GLY A 281 -3.23 26.30 12.97
C GLY A 281 -1.82 25.87 13.35
N ALA A 282 -1.45 24.64 12.95
CA ALA A 282 -0.08 24.16 12.74
C ALA A 282 1.00 24.50 13.79
N SER A 283 1.30 23.56 14.70
CA SER A 283 2.68 23.36 15.21
C SER A 283 2.86 22.11 16.08
N THR A 284 4.14 21.79 16.34
CA THR A 284 4.69 20.98 17.45
C THR A 284 4.29 19.50 17.55
N LEU A 285 5.08 18.66 16.88
CA LEU A 285 5.40 17.31 17.36
C LEU A 285 6.21 17.40 18.67
N ASN A 286 5.57 17.26 19.84
CA ASN A 286 6.28 16.89 21.06
C ASN A 286 5.33 16.32 22.14
N GLY A 287 5.78 15.27 22.85
CA GLY A 287 5.09 14.69 24.01
C GLY A 287 4.32 13.40 23.72
N GLY A 288 4.75 12.29 24.34
CA GLY A 288 4.06 10.99 24.30
C GLY A 288 4.70 9.95 23.40
N SER A 289 5.60 9.12 23.96
CA SER A 289 6.22 8.01 23.24
C SER A 289 5.30 6.77 23.19
N PHE A 290 4.22 6.87 22.41
CA PHE A 290 3.45 5.69 22.02
C PHE A 290 4.04 5.07 20.74
N VAL A 291 4.49 3.82 20.83
CA VAL A 291 4.80 3.01 19.65
C VAL A 291 3.47 2.62 19.00
N PRO A 292 3.15 3.04 17.76
CA PRO A 292 1.98 2.55 17.03
C PRO A 292 2.19 1.10 16.60
N LEU A 293 1.99 0.18 17.54
CA LEU A 293 1.84 -1.26 17.29
C LEU A 293 0.64 -1.48 16.37
N VAL A 294 0.77 -2.42 15.42
CA VAL A 294 -0.34 -2.84 14.57
C VAL A 294 -1.43 -3.49 15.45
N ALA A 295 -2.52 -2.77 15.66
CA ALA A 295 -3.64 -3.22 16.48
C ALA A 295 -4.54 -4.18 15.68
N VAL A 296 -4.24 -5.49 15.74
CA VAL A 296 -5.12 -6.52 15.17
C VAL A 296 -6.16 -6.94 16.20
N LEU A 297 -7.44 -6.64 15.94
CA LEU A 297 -8.57 -7.10 16.76
C LEU A 297 -9.11 -8.43 16.22
N PHE A 298 -8.57 -9.56 16.71
CA PHE A 298 -9.14 -10.88 16.46
C PHE A 298 -10.34 -11.14 17.38
N SER A 299 -11.56 -11.17 16.84
CA SER A 299 -12.73 -11.65 17.55
C SER A 299 -12.81 -13.19 17.53
N MET A 300 -11.98 -13.84 18.34
CA MET A 300 -12.05 -15.31 18.52
C MET A 300 -13.34 -15.70 19.25
N LEU A 301 -14.35 -16.10 18.49
CA LEU A 301 -15.61 -16.63 19.03
C LEU A 301 -15.41 -18.08 19.47
N VAL A 302 -14.81 -18.27 20.65
CA VAL A 302 -14.56 -19.59 21.26
C VAL A 302 -15.88 -20.23 21.70
N GLY A 303 -16.53 -20.92 20.77
CA GLY A 303 -17.69 -21.77 21.04
C GLY A 303 -17.28 -23.10 21.68
N ALA A 304 -17.11 -23.14 22.99
CA ALA A 304 -16.81 -24.35 23.75
C ALA A 304 -17.93 -24.73 24.74
N GLY A 305 -18.56 -25.88 24.51
CA GLY A 305 -19.51 -26.54 25.42
C GLY A 305 -20.91 -26.77 24.80
N MET A 306 -21.58 -27.89 25.02
CA MET A 306 -21.22 -29.09 25.80
C MET A 306 -22.10 -30.29 25.38
N LEU A 307 -21.51 -31.50 25.42
CA LEU A 307 -22.14 -32.81 25.74
C LEU A 307 -23.28 -33.36 24.84
N ALA A 308 -23.01 -34.51 24.21
CA ALA A 308 -24.00 -35.53 23.85
C ALA A 308 -24.43 -36.32 25.12
N PRO A 309 -25.51 -37.16 25.14
CA PRO A 309 -25.57 -38.39 24.33
C PRO A 309 -26.97 -38.91 23.90
N GLY A 310 -26.99 -39.96 23.05
CA GLY A 310 -27.89 -41.11 23.27
C GLY A 310 -28.86 -41.52 22.16
N ILE A 311 -28.59 -42.73 21.62
CA ILE A 311 -29.45 -43.59 20.77
C ILE A 311 -29.62 -43.14 19.32
#